data_AF-A0AAV8HDU0-F1
#
_entry.id   AF-A0AAV8HDU0-F1
#
_cell.length_a   1.000
_cell.length_b   1.000
_cell.length_c   1.000
_cell.angle_alpha   90.00
_cell.angle_beta   90.00
_cell.angle_gamma   90.00
#
_symmetry.space_group_name_H-M   'P 1'
#
loop_
_entity.id
_entity.type
_entity.pdbx_description
1 polymer ?
#
loop_
_entity_poly.entity_id
_entity_poly.type
_entity_poly.pdbx_seq_one_letter_code
_entity_poly.pdbx_strand_id
1 'polypeptide(L)'
;MTGRLQCYSAPPTRVFKTTALVGEVGELSEIFQWKGEVPKGLPGWDEGEKVHLGEELADVLLYLVRLSDMCGIDLGEAALRKMGLNAIKYRVHQCKGSSNKHTHYGSTSAEEPSNGAL
;
A
#
# COMPACT_ATOMS: atom_id res chain seq x y z
N MET A 1 4.60 -30.85 56.00
CA MET A 1 4.01 -30.41 54.72
C MET A 1 4.64 -29.08 54.33
N THR A 2 5.82 -29.12 53.71
CA THR A 2 6.54 -27.92 53.26
C THR A 2 6.23 -27.68 51.78
N GLY A 3 5.27 -26.80 51.52
CA GLY A 3 4.91 -26.36 50.18
C GLY A 3 5.99 -25.43 49.63
N ARG A 4 6.76 -25.94 48.67
CA ARG A 4 7.74 -25.15 47.92
C ARG A 4 6.95 -24.31 46.91
N LEU A 5 6.82 -23.01 47.15
CA LEU A 5 6.35 -22.04 46.16
C LEU A 5 7.37 -22.03 45.02
N GLN A 6 7.04 -22.71 43.93
CA GLN A 6 7.83 -22.66 42.71
C GLN A 6 7.55 -21.31 42.05
N CYS A 7 8.49 -20.39 42.18
CA CYS A 7 8.48 -19.10 41.52
C CYS A 7 8.33 -19.34 40.02
N TYR A 8 7.26 -18.81 39.39
CA TYR A 8 7.16 -18.71 37.95
C TYR A 8 8.29 -17.80 37.46
N SER A 9 9.41 -18.38 37.08
CA SER A 9 10.45 -17.69 36.34
C SER A 9 9.85 -17.31 34.99
N ALA A 10 9.65 -16.00 34.77
CA ALA A 10 9.25 -15.48 33.47
C ALA A 10 10.25 -16.01 32.42
N PRO A 11 9.79 -16.56 31.28
CA PRO A 11 10.69 -17.08 30.27
C PRO A 11 11.63 -15.97 29.78
N PRO A 12 12.87 -16.31 29.40
CA PRO A 12 13.88 -15.34 28.99
C PRO A 12 13.31 -14.39 27.94
N THR A 13 13.55 -13.11 28.14
CA THR A 13 13.18 -12.03 27.22
C THR A 13 13.61 -12.42 25.81
N ARG A 14 12.64 -12.75 24.94
CA ARG A 14 12.89 -12.95 23.50
C ARG A 14 13.49 -11.66 22.99
N VAL A 15 14.80 -11.64 22.78
CA VAL A 15 15.50 -10.50 22.18
C VAL A 15 15.08 -10.45 20.71
N PHE A 16 14.21 -9.49 20.38
CA PHE A 16 13.85 -9.19 19.00
C PHE A 16 14.98 -8.44 18.33
N LYS A 17 15.37 -8.86 17.12
CA LYS A 17 16.31 -8.13 16.28
C LYS A 17 15.56 -7.57 15.08
N THR A 18 15.35 -6.26 15.08
CA THR A 18 14.78 -5.52 13.93
C THR A 18 15.60 -5.71 12.66
N THR A 19 16.89 -6.05 12.79
CA THR A 19 17.78 -6.32 11.65
C THR A 19 17.32 -7.49 10.78
N ALA A 20 16.55 -8.44 11.32
CA ALA A 20 16.02 -9.55 10.53
C ALA A 20 14.98 -9.04 9.51
N LEU A 21 14.01 -8.22 9.96
CA LEU A 21 13.04 -7.58 9.07
C LEU A 21 13.74 -6.71 8.00
N VAL A 22 14.80 -5.99 8.38
CA VAL A 22 15.57 -5.19 7.42
C VAL A 22 16.28 -6.08 6.38
N GLY A 23 16.74 -7.27 6.79
CA GLY A 23 17.30 -8.28 5.90
C GLY A 23 16.30 -8.72 4.82
N GLU A 24 15.12 -9.19 5.23
CA GLU A 24 14.08 -9.64 4.28
C GLU A 24 13.63 -8.51 3.33
N VAL A 25 13.54 -7.27 3.83
CA VAL A 25 13.25 -6.11 2.96
C VAL A 25 14.38 -5.84 1.97
N GLY A 26 15.63 -6.11 2.36
CA GLY A 26 16.79 -6.06 1.48
C GLY A 26 16.70 -7.09 0.35
N GLU A 27 16.46 -8.35 0.70
CA GLU A 27 16.29 -9.46 -0.27
C GLU A 27 15.13 -9.18 -1.23
N LEU A 28 13.97 -8.73 -0.72
CA LEU A 28 12.87 -8.25 -1.54
C LEU A 28 13.28 -7.09 -2.48
N SER A 29 14.11 -6.16 -2.01
CA SER A 29 14.57 -5.02 -2.82
C SER A 29 15.51 -5.46 -3.94
N GLU A 30 16.34 -6.47 -3.71
CA GLU A 30 17.28 -7.01 -4.70
C GLU A 30 16.56 -7.60 -5.92
N ILE A 31 15.39 -8.22 -5.73
CA ILE A 31 14.54 -8.73 -6.82
C ILE A 31 14.19 -7.62 -7.82
N PHE A 32 13.89 -6.41 -7.33
CA PHE A 32 13.48 -5.29 -8.17
C PHE A 32 14.64 -4.44 -8.69
N GLN A 33 15.82 -4.51 -8.04
CA GLN A 33 16.97 -3.66 -8.35
C GLN A 33 17.36 -3.70 -9.83
N TRP A 34 17.21 -4.86 -10.48
CA TRP A 34 17.60 -5.07 -11.87
C TRP A 34 16.42 -5.04 -12.87
N LYS A 35 15.18 -4.85 -12.39
CA LYS A 35 13.95 -4.94 -13.19
C LYS A 35 13.39 -3.59 -13.66
N GLY A 36 13.91 -2.47 -13.15
CA GLY A 36 13.44 -1.13 -13.52
C GLY A 36 12.00 -0.86 -13.07
N GLU A 37 11.25 -0.03 -13.82
CA GLU A 37 9.82 0.19 -13.54
C GLU A 37 9.01 -1.06 -13.92
N VAL A 38 8.47 -1.73 -12.91
CA VAL A 38 7.69 -2.95 -13.11
C VAL A 38 6.19 -2.62 -13.20
N PRO A 39 5.54 -2.86 -14.35
CA PRO A 39 4.11 -2.61 -14.49
C PRO A 39 3.29 -3.63 -13.70
N LYS A 40 2.06 -3.24 -13.37
CA LYS A 40 1.12 -4.09 -12.63
C LYS A 40 0.92 -5.42 -13.36
N GLY A 41 0.94 -6.51 -12.61
CA GLY A 41 0.73 -7.86 -13.15
C GLY A 41 2.00 -8.56 -13.62
N LEU A 42 3.17 -7.92 -13.45
CA LEU A 42 4.49 -8.53 -13.70
C LEU A 42 4.60 -9.18 -15.11
N PRO A 43 4.22 -8.48 -16.19
CA PRO A 43 4.36 -9.02 -17.55
C PRO A 43 5.83 -9.27 -17.86
N GLY A 44 6.13 -10.44 -18.44
CA GLY A 44 7.51 -10.84 -18.78
C GLY A 44 8.29 -11.47 -17.62
N TRP A 45 7.66 -11.69 -16.47
CA TRP A 45 8.25 -12.46 -15.38
C TRP A 45 7.95 -13.95 -15.57
N ASP A 46 8.96 -14.78 -15.34
CA ASP A 46 8.75 -16.22 -15.30
C ASP A 46 8.06 -16.66 -14.00
N GLU A 47 7.55 -17.89 -13.97
CA GLU A 47 6.84 -18.39 -12.79
C GLU A 47 7.77 -18.59 -11.58
N GLY A 48 9.05 -18.92 -11.79
CA GLY A 48 10.03 -19.02 -10.72
C GLY A 48 10.30 -17.66 -10.06
N GLU A 49 10.43 -16.59 -10.86
CA GLU A 49 10.58 -15.21 -10.38
C GLU A 49 9.36 -14.77 -9.56
N LYS A 50 8.15 -15.13 -9.98
CA LYS A 50 6.92 -14.81 -9.24
C LYS A 50 6.83 -15.58 -7.92
N VAL A 51 7.24 -16.85 -7.92
CA VAL A 51 7.30 -17.67 -6.70
C VAL A 51 8.30 -17.07 -5.72
N HIS A 52 9.52 -16.78 -6.16
CA HIS A 52 10.55 -16.17 -5.33
C HIS A 52 10.12 -14.81 -4.77
N LEU A 53 9.52 -13.94 -5.59
CA LEU A 53 8.92 -12.70 -5.12
C LEU A 53 7.85 -12.94 -4.04
N GLY A 54 7.04 -13.98 -4.22
CA GLY A 54 6.02 -14.37 -3.24
C GLY A 54 6.62 -14.82 -1.90
N GLU A 55 7.75 -15.53 -1.93
CA GLU A 55 8.48 -15.96 -0.73
C GLU A 55 9.01 -14.75 0.05
N GLU A 56 9.73 -13.83 -0.60
CA GLU A 56 10.26 -12.62 0.05
C GLU A 56 9.15 -11.72 0.62
N LEU A 57 8.03 -11.58 -0.11
CA LEU A 57 6.86 -10.85 0.39
C LEU A 57 6.26 -11.53 1.64
N ALA A 58 6.24 -12.87 1.67
CA ALA A 58 5.74 -13.63 2.80
C ALA A 58 6.68 -13.50 4.01
N ASP A 59 7.99 -13.53 3.81
CA ASP A 59 8.96 -13.40 4.89
C ASP A 59 8.89 -12.02 5.56
N VAL A 60 8.79 -10.94 4.77
CA VAL A 60 8.52 -9.59 5.29
C VAL A 60 7.22 -9.55 6.12
N LEU A 61 6.14 -10.15 5.62
CA LEU A 61 4.86 -10.19 6.32
C LEU A 61 4.95 -10.99 7.64
N LEU A 62 5.57 -12.16 7.62
CA LEU A 62 5.72 -13.01 8.80
C LEU A 62 6.54 -12.34 9.89
N TYR A 63 7.62 -11.63 9.53
CA TYR A 63 8.39 -10.84 10.48
C TYR A 63 7.58 -9.66 11.05
N LEU A 64 6.75 -9.00 10.24
CA LEU A 64 5.87 -7.93 10.73
C LEU A 64 4.82 -8.45 11.72
N VAL A 65 4.19 -9.59 11.45
CA VAL A 65 3.25 -10.25 12.37
C VAL A 65 3.96 -10.65 13.66
N ARG A 66 5.16 -11.21 13.54
CA ARG A 66 5.99 -11.58 14.70
C ARG A 66 6.36 -10.35 15.53
N LEU A 67 6.70 -9.25 14.88
CA LEU A 67 7.01 -7.98 15.53
C LEU A 67 5.78 -7.41 16.25
N SER A 68 4.61 -7.43 15.62
CA SER A 68 3.39 -6.91 16.24
C SER A 68 3.01 -7.68 17.50
N ASP A 69 3.11 -9.02 17.47
CA ASP A 69 2.92 -9.89 18.65
C ASP A 69 3.87 -9.49 19.79
N MET A 70 5.14 -9.26 19.47
CA MET A 70 6.15 -8.87 20.46
C MET A 70 5.94 -7.46 21.02
N CYS A 71 5.41 -6.54 20.22
CA CYS A 71 5.05 -5.19 20.66
C CYS A 71 3.69 -5.12 21.36
N GLY A 72 2.91 -6.21 21.40
CA GLY A 72 1.54 -6.21 21.91
C GLY A 72 0.60 -5.34 21.07
N ILE A 73 0.86 -5.24 19.77
CA ILE A 73 0.05 -4.46 18.82
C ILE A 73 -0.81 -5.42 18.01
N ASP A 74 -2.13 -5.17 17.96
CA ASP A 74 -3.00 -5.80 16.98
C ASP A 74 -2.73 -5.18 15.59
N LEU A 75 -1.95 -5.91 14.78
CA LEU A 75 -1.59 -5.48 13.44
C LEU A 75 -2.81 -5.37 12.52
N GLY A 76 -3.82 -6.22 12.69
CA GLY A 76 -5.04 -6.21 11.89
C GLY A 76 -5.87 -4.95 12.15
N GLU A 77 -6.10 -4.62 13.42
CA GLU A 77 -6.79 -3.40 13.81
C GLU A 77 -6.00 -2.15 13.35
N ALA A 78 -4.68 -2.15 13.54
CA ALA A 78 -3.82 -1.07 13.07
C ALA A 78 -3.90 -0.86 11.55
N ALA A 79 -3.89 -1.95 10.77
CA ALA A 79 -4.02 -1.92 9.31
C ALA A 79 -5.40 -1.35 8.88
N LEU A 80 -6.49 -1.80 9.49
CA LEU A 80 -7.84 -1.31 9.20
C LEU A 80 -7.99 0.19 9.49
N ARG A 81 -7.49 0.65 10.65
CA ARG A 81 -7.46 2.09 10.97
C ARG A 81 -6.66 2.88 9.93
N LYS A 82 -5.51 2.36 9.50
CA LYS A 82 -4.68 3.00 8.48
C LYS A 82 -5.35 3.04 7.11
N MET A 83 -6.07 1.98 6.71
CA MET A 83 -6.84 1.95 5.46
C MET A 83 -7.91 3.04 5.44
N GLY A 84 -8.64 3.25 6.54
CA GLY A 84 -9.62 4.35 6.66
C GLY A 84 -8.97 5.73 6.48
N LEU A 85 -7.83 5.97 7.15
CA LEU A 85 -7.07 7.21 7.00
C LEU A 85 -6.54 7.41 5.57
N ASN A 86 -6.06 6.35 4.93
CA ASN A 86 -5.58 6.38 3.56
C ASN A 86 -6.73 6.71 2.59
N ALA A 87 -7.92 6.12 2.77
CA ALA A 87 -9.09 6.39 1.94
C ALA A 87 -9.46 7.88 1.95
N ILE A 88 -9.37 8.56 3.11
CA ILE A 88 -9.58 10.00 3.21
C ILE A 88 -8.49 10.77 2.46
N LYS A 89 -7.21 10.42 2.68
CA LYS A 89 -6.06 11.07 2.02
C LYS A 89 -6.12 10.97 0.50
N TYR A 90 -6.41 9.79 -0.04
CA TYR A 90 -6.50 9.56 -1.49
C TYR A 90 -7.79 10.13 -2.12
N ARG A 91 -8.89 10.24 -1.37
CA ARG A 91 -10.10 10.95 -1.83
C ARG A 91 -9.81 12.45 -2.04
N VAL A 92 -9.10 13.08 -1.11
CA VAL A 92 -8.74 14.52 -1.22
C VAL A 92 -7.81 14.79 -2.40
N HIS A 93 -6.91 13.87 -2.73
CA HIS A 93 -6.02 14.02 -3.90
C HIS A 93 -6.76 13.86 -5.23
N GLN A 94 -7.80 13.03 -5.29
CA GLN A 94 -8.62 12.85 -6.49
C GLN A 94 -9.57 14.05 -6.76
N CYS A 95 -9.98 14.79 -5.72
CA CYS A 95 -10.88 15.93 -5.87
C CYS A 95 -10.21 17.24 -6.36
N LYS A 96 -8.87 17.30 -6.47
CA LYS A 96 -8.16 18.49 -7.01
C LYS A 96 -8.03 18.51 -8.54
N GLY A 97 -8.51 17.46 -9.23
CA GLY A 97 -8.38 17.29 -10.68
C GLY A 97 -9.66 17.46 -11.50
N SER A 98 -10.81 17.79 -10.90
CA SER A 98 -12.04 18.01 -11.69
C SER A 98 -12.04 19.43 -12.28
N SER A 99 -11.29 19.59 -13.38
CA SER A 99 -11.41 20.73 -14.29
C SER A 99 -12.86 20.86 -14.73
N ASN A 100 -13.55 21.90 -14.26
CA ASN A 100 -14.87 22.28 -14.77
C ASN A 100 -14.71 22.68 -16.24
N LYS A 101 -15.01 21.77 -17.16
CA LYS A 101 -15.08 22.03 -18.61
C LYS A 101 -16.30 21.33 -19.22
N HIS A 102 -17.44 22.02 -19.22
CA HIS A 102 -18.35 22.14 -20.38
C HIS A 102 -19.63 22.85 -19.97
N THR A 103 -19.82 24.09 -20.46
CA THR A 103 -21.16 24.51 -20.89
C THR A 103 -21.01 24.87 -22.36
N HIS A 104 -21.44 23.96 -23.22
CA HIS A 104 -21.52 24.14 -24.66
C HIS A 104 -22.99 24.39 -25.05
N TYR A 105 -23.25 25.54 -25.66
CA TYR A 105 -24.25 25.77 -26.71
C TYR A 105 -23.73 27.05 -27.40
N GLY A 106 -23.31 27.06 -28.66
CA GLY A 106 -23.87 26.35 -29.81
C GLY A 106 -24.90 27.26 -30.48
N SER A 107 -24.44 28.30 -31.17
CA SER A 107 -25.22 28.96 -32.21
C SER A 107 -24.26 29.48 -33.29
N THR A 108 -23.98 28.62 -34.26
CA THR A 108 -23.28 28.97 -35.49
C THR A 108 -24.22 29.71 -36.44
N SER A 109 -23.61 30.68 -37.10
CA SER A 109 -24.04 31.73 -38.01
C SER A 109 -24.84 31.38 -39.27
N ALA A 110 -25.35 32.48 -39.89
CA ALA A 110 -25.60 32.76 -41.31
C ALA A 110 -27.08 32.60 -41.78
N GLU A 111 -27.72 33.49 -42.55
CA GLU A 111 -27.29 34.40 -43.65
C GLU A 111 -28.15 35.69 -43.78
N GLU A 112 -27.63 36.69 -44.52
CA GLU A 112 -28.18 38.03 -44.90
C GLU A 112 -29.28 38.00 -46.02
N PRO A 113 -29.64 39.07 -46.79
CA PRO A 113 -29.64 40.54 -46.66
C PRO A 113 -31.00 41.25 -47.02
N SER A 114 -31.01 42.59 -46.85
CA SER A 114 -31.86 43.69 -47.40
C SER A 114 -33.14 43.44 -48.23
N ASN A 115 -34.24 44.15 -47.86
CA ASN A 115 -35.06 44.92 -48.80
C ASN A 115 -35.85 46.06 -48.09
N GLY A 116 -35.97 47.22 -48.75
CA GLY A 116 -36.19 48.54 -48.13
C GLY A 116 -37.62 49.06 -47.97
N ALA A 117 -37.73 50.27 -47.38
CA ALA A 117 -38.78 51.28 -47.58
C ALA A 117 -38.47 52.55 -46.75
N LEU A 118 -37.96 53.60 -47.41
CA LEU A 118 -38.45 55.00 -47.44
C LEU A 118 -37.39 55.93 -48.05
#